data_AF-A0A0A2DNW4-F1
#
_entry.id   AF-A0A0A2DNW4-F1
#
_cell.length_a   1.000
_cell.length_b   1.000
_cell.length_c   1.000
_cell.angle_alpha   90.00
_cell.angle_beta   90.00
_cell.angle_gamma   90.00
#
_symmetry.space_group_name_H-M   'P 1'
#
loop_
_entity.id
_entity.type
_entity.pdbx_description
1 polymer ?
#
loop_
_entity_poly.entity_id
_entity_poly.type
_entity_poly.pdbx_seq_one_letter_code
_entity_poly.pdbx_strand_id
1 'polypeptide(L)'
;EGSMDEKSGMNFSEYVAILSGNTDLLEKAKLEKKIAGLESERQAFIRSKSDLLEKAKLEKKIAGLESERQAFIRSKSSSRSRLEEVMRAVDSNRELIGRFRSDWDLYQSRVQKDKEGNILNPITLKGVEGRDPKRIAAKLTEINEKARTQGEYFSIGSLYGFNLVVKTESSSKDLFDLSQNKF
;
A
#
# COMPACT_ATOMS: atom_id res chain seq x y z
N GLU A 1 -72.96 42.27 57.09
CA GLU A 1 -73.46 41.44 58.20
C GLU A 1 -73.61 40.01 57.71
N GLY A 2 -72.97 39.07 58.40
CA GLY A 2 -73.09 37.64 58.12
C GLY A 2 -72.67 36.91 59.38
N SER A 3 -73.66 36.65 60.23
CA SER A 3 -73.55 35.99 61.53
C SER A 3 -72.93 34.60 61.37
N MET A 4 -71.83 34.36 62.08
CA MET A 4 -71.31 33.03 62.36
C MET A 4 -72.32 32.25 63.21
N ASP A 5 -72.69 31.05 62.79
CA ASP A 5 -73.33 30.06 63.66
C ASP A 5 -72.29 28.98 64.00
N GLU A 6 -71.96 28.91 65.29
CA GLU A 6 -70.90 28.11 65.89
C GLU A 6 -71.36 26.67 66.16
N LYS A 7 -71.53 25.80 65.16
CA LYS A 7 -71.62 24.34 65.41
C LYS A 7 -70.97 23.37 64.43
N SER A 8 -70.38 23.85 63.34
CA SER A 8 -69.44 23.04 62.55
C SER A 8 -68.59 24.03 61.76
N GLY A 9 -67.30 24.14 62.07
CA GLY A 9 -66.39 25.17 61.54
C GLY A 9 -66.08 25.08 60.04
N MET A 10 -67.01 24.59 59.22
CA MET A 10 -66.89 24.58 57.76
C MET A 10 -67.50 25.84 57.15
N ASN A 11 -66.76 26.42 56.20
CA ASN A 11 -67.19 27.57 55.45
C ASN A 11 -68.46 27.22 54.63
N PHE A 12 -69.44 28.12 54.53
CA PHE A 12 -70.67 27.92 53.73
C PHE A 12 -70.35 27.47 52.29
N SER A 13 -69.27 27.97 51.71
CA SER A 13 -68.77 27.57 50.39
C SER A 13 -68.33 26.10 50.34
N GLU A 14 -67.73 25.58 51.40
CA GLU A 14 -67.32 24.16 51.50
C GLU A 14 -68.53 23.25 51.67
N TYR A 15 -69.53 23.68 52.46
CA TYR A 15 -70.78 22.94 52.63
C TYR A 15 -71.56 22.80 51.32
N VAL A 16 -71.67 23.88 50.54
CA VAL A 16 -72.34 23.88 49.22
C VAL A 16 -71.57 23.02 48.20
N ALA A 17 -70.24 23.05 48.21
CA ALA A 17 -69.43 22.23 47.30
C ALA A 17 -69.61 20.72 47.57
N ILE A 18 -69.67 20.32 48.84
CA ILE A 18 -69.87 18.91 49.23
C ILE A 18 -71.29 18.44 48.88
N LEU A 19 -72.33 19.24 49.15
CA LEU A 19 -73.73 18.87 48.85
C LEU A 19 -74.06 18.87 47.35
N SER A 20 -73.45 19.78 46.57
CA SER A 20 -73.67 19.84 45.12
C SER A 20 -72.91 18.76 44.35
N GLY A 21 -72.03 18.00 45.02
CA GLY A 21 -71.14 17.05 44.36
C GLY A 21 -70.13 17.70 43.42
N ASN A 22 -69.95 19.03 43.51
CA ASN A 22 -69.12 19.77 42.58
C ASN A 22 -67.63 19.61 42.92
N THR A 23 -66.99 18.65 42.26
CA THR A 23 -65.55 18.36 42.36
C THR A 23 -64.72 19.04 41.28
N ASP A 24 -65.29 19.98 40.52
CA ASP A 24 -64.65 20.59 39.33
C ASP A 24 -63.28 21.19 39.65
N LEU A 25 -63.15 21.84 40.82
CA LEU A 25 -61.87 22.44 41.25
C LEU A 25 -60.79 21.38 41.50
N LEU A 26 -61.17 20.24 42.09
CA LEU A 26 -60.27 19.11 42.34
C LEU A 26 -59.87 18.41 41.04
N GLU A 27 -60.81 18.22 40.12
CA GLU A 27 -60.54 17.66 38.80
C GLU A 27 -59.66 18.57 37.95
N LYS A 28 -59.93 19.89 37.97
CA LYS A 28 -59.09 20.89 37.33
C LYS A 28 -57.65 20.85 37.83
N ALA A 29 -57.43 20.78 39.15
CA ALA A 29 -56.09 20.67 39.73
C ALA A 29 -55.35 19.38 39.31
N LYS A 30 -56.07 18.25 39.21
CA LYS A 30 -55.51 16.98 38.71
C LYS A 30 -55.13 17.07 37.22
N LEU A 31 -55.96 17.71 36.41
CA LEU A 31 -55.68 17.93 34.98
C LEU A 31 -54.48 18.86 34.78
N GLU A 32 -54.40 19.98 35.51
CA GLU A 32 -53.27 20.90 35.46
C GLU A 32 -51.95 20.20 35.84
N LYS A 33 -51.96 19.37 36.89
CA LYS A 33 -50.78 18.56 37.27
C LYS A 33 -50.36 17.59 36.16
N LYS A 34 -51.32 16.95 35.49
CA LYS A 34 -51.06 16.04 34.37
C LYS A 34 -50.50 16.79 33.15
N ILE A 35 -51.04 17.97 32.85
CA ILE A 35 -50.54 18.85 31.78
C ILE A 35 -49.09 19.25 32.07
N ALA A 36 -48.78 19.71 33.28
CA ALA A 36 -47.42 20.07 33.66
C ALA A 36 -46.42 18.91 33.54
N GLY A 37 -46.84 17.68 33.90
CA GLY A 37 -46.03 16.48 33.72
C GLY A 37 -45.74 16.18 32.24
N LEU A 38 -46.78 16.18 31.41
CA LEU A 38 -46.66 15.94 29.96
C LEU A 38 -45.83 17.02 29.25
N GLU A 39 -45.94 18.29 29.67
CA GLU A 39 -45.12 19.38 29.14
C GLU A 39 -43.63 19.20 29.48
N SER A 40 -43.32 18.78 30.71
CA SER A 40 -41.95 18.47 31.13
C SER A 40 -41.35 17.30 30.35
N GLU A 41 -42.11 16.21 30.18
CA GLU A 41 -41.71 15.06 29.36
C GLU A 41 -41.48 15.45 27.90
N ARG A 42 -42.39 16.24 27.30
CA ARG A 42 -42.24 16.75 25.94
C ARG A 42 -40.96 17.58 25.80
N GLN A 43 -40.64 18.44 26.77
CA GLN A 43 -39.43 19.25 26.73
C GLN A 43 -38.16 18.40 26.85
N ALA A 44 -38.16 17.39 27.75
CA ALA A 44 -37.07 16.44 27.88
C ALA A 44 -36.84 15.64 26.59
N PHE A 45 -37.92 15.19 25.95
CA PHE A 45 -37.86 14.50 24.65
C PHE A 45 -37.25 15.37 23.55
N ILE A 46 -37.66 16.64 23.45
CA ILE A 46 -37.12 17.58 22.44
C ILE A 46 -35.61 17.80 22.65
N ARG A 47 -35.17 17.98 23.91
CA ARG A 47 -33.74 18.11 24.24
C ARG A 47 -32.96 16.85 23.85
N SER A 48 -33.41 15.68 24.29
CA SER A 48 -32.77 14.40 23.97
C SER A 48 -32.70 14.15 22.46
N LYS A 49 -33.75 14.50 21.71
CA LYS A 49 -33.75 14.42 20.24
C LYS A 49 -32.69 15.31 19.62
N SER A 50 -32.52 16.55 20.12
CA SER A 50 -31.48 17.46 19.64
C SER A 50 -30.08 16.89 19.89
N ASP A 51 -29.83 16.39 21.11
CA ASP A 51 -28.55 15.81 21.50
C ASP A 51 -28.20 14.58 20.65
N LEU A 52 -29.18 13.72 20.37
CA LEU A 52 -28.99 12.54 19.52
C LEU A 52 -28.62 12.93 18.08
N LEU A 53 -29.28 13.96 17.53
CA LEU A 53 -28.96 14.46 16.19
C LEU A 53 -27.56 15.06 16.12
N GLU A 54 -27.13 15.77 17.16
CA GLU A 54 -25.78 16.34 17.24
C GLU A 54 -24.73 15.23 17.37
N LYS A 55 -24.97 14.24 18.22
CA LYS A 55 -24.12 13.05 18.35
C LYS A 55 -23.97 12.31 17.01
N ALA A 56 -25.07 12.07 16.30
CA ALA A 56 -25.04 11.41 15.00
C ALA A 56 -24.24 12.21 13.95
N LYS A 57 -24.32 13.55 13.96
CA LYS A 57 -23.51 14.41 13.09
C LYS A 57 -22.02 14.31 13.40
N LEU A 58 -21.66 14.29 14.69
CA LEU A 58 -20.28 14.13 15.14
C LEU A 58 -19.71 12.76 14.77
N GLU A 59 -20.47 11.68 15.01
CA GLU A 59 -20.08 10.32 14.61
C GLU A 59 -19.83 10.21 13.11
N LYS A 60 -20.71 10.79 12.28
CA LYS A 60 -20.52 10.84 10.83
C LYS A 60 -19.23 11.59 10.44
N LYS A 61 -18.91 12.69 11.13
CA LYS A 61 -17.69 13.46 10.88
C LYS A 61 -16.43 12.69 11.30
N ILE A 62 -16.48 12.02 12.45
CA ILE A 62 -15.39 11.16 12.94
C ILE A 62 -15.12 10.04 11.93
N ALA A 63 -16.16 9.35 11.46
CA ALA A 63 -16.03 8.29 10.46
C ALA A 63 -15.41 8.80 9.13
N GLY A 64 -15.79 10.01 8.70
CA GLY A 64 -15.18 10.66 7.54
C GLY A 64 -13.68 10.92 7.74
N LEU A 65 -13.31 11.56 8.85
CA LEU A 65 -11.92 11.87 9.19
C LEU A 65 -11.06 10.61 9.36
N GLU A 66 -11.62 9.55 9.94
CA GLU A 66 -10.91 8.29 10.12
C GLU A 66 -10.66 7.57 8.78
N SER A 67 -11.64 7.60 7.88
CA SER A 67 -11.49 7.09 6.50
C SER A 67 -10.41 7.87 5.74
N GLU A 68 -10.41 9.21 5.83
CA GLU A 68 -9.40 10.06 5.21
C GLU A 68 -7.99 9.79 5.77
N ARG A 69 -7.87 9.71 7.10
CA ARG A 69 -6.61 9.36 7.78
C ARG A 69 -6.09 8.01 7.29
N GLN A 70 -6.95 7.00 7.19
CA GLN A 70 -6.55 5.69 6.73
C GLN A 70 -6.11 5.71 5.25
N ALA A 71 -6.84 6.42 4.38
CA ALA A 71 -6.45 6.59 2.98
C ALA A 71 -5.09 7.28 2.84
N PHE A 72 -4.86 8.33 3.65
CA PHE A 72 -3.59 9.04 3.69
C PHE A 72 -2.43 8.13 4.13
N ILE A 73 -2.61 7.33 5.20
CA ILE A 73 -1.59 6.39 5.67
C ILE A 73 -1.24 5.36 4.59
N ARG A 74 -2.25 4.79 3.91
CA ARG A 74 -2.02 3.86 2.79
C ARG A 74 -1.23 4.51 1.66
N SER A 75 -1.60 5.73 1.27
CA SER A 75 -0.92 6.49 0.22
C SER A 75 0.54 6.83 0.59
N LYS A 76 0.77 7.23 1.84
CA LYS A 76 2.12 7.49 2.37
C LYS A 76 2.98 6.23 2.33
N SER A 77 2.41 5.09 2.75
CA SER A 77 3.11 3.80 2.73
C SER A 77 3.49 3.38 1.31
N SER A 78 2.56 3.45 0.36
CA SER A 78 2.82 3.05 -1.03
C SER A 78 3.87 3.94 -1.69
N SER A 79 3.83 5.25 -1.42
CA SER A 79 4.83 6.21 -1.89
C SER A 79 6.22 5.91 -1.32
N ARG A 80 6.29 5.56 -0.02
CA ARG A 80 7.54 5.16 0.62
C ARG A 80 8.10 3.87 0.03
N SER A 81 7.26 2.85 -0.18
CA SER A 81 7.70 1.58 -0.79
C SER A 81 8.23 1.78 -2.21
N ARG A 82 7.57 2.61 -3.02
CA ARG A 82 8.05 2.99 -4.36
C ARG A 82 9.40 3.70 -4.31
N LEU A 83 9.58 4.62 -3.36
CA LEU A 83 10.86 5.30 -3.17
C LEU A 83 11.96 4.31 -2.82
N GLU A 84 11.72 3.41 -1.87
CA GLU A 84 12.68 2.39 -1.46
C GLU A 84 13.04 1.44 -2.62
N GLU A 85 12.09 1.09 -3.47
CA GLU A 85 12.33 0.32 -4.69
C GLU A 85 13.23 1.06 -5.68
N VAL A 86 12.92 2.33 -5.98
CA VAL A 86 13.73 3.16 -6.86
C VAL A 86 15.14 3.35 -6.30
N MET A 87 15.29 3.56 -4.99
CA MET A 87 16.59 3.68 -4.34
C MET A 87 17.39 2.39 -4.49
N ARG A 88 16.80 1.22 -4.23
CA ARG A 88 17.46 -0.08 -4.44
C ARG A 88 17.92 -0.27 -5.90
N ALA A 89 17.09 0.13 -6.86
CA ALA A 89 17.44 0.06 -8.27
C ALA A 89 18.60 1.00 -8.62
N VAL A 90 18.61 2.23 -8.09
CA VAL A 90 19.69 3.19 -8.29
C VAL A 90 21.00 2.67 -7.69
N ASP A 91 20.98 2.13 -6.48
CA ASP A 91 22.16 1.57 -5.83
C ASP A 91 22.71 0.37 -6.63
N SER A 92 21.84 -0.54 -7.06
CA SER A 92 22.21 -1.68 -7.91
C SER A 92 22.82 -1.22 -9.24
N ASN A 93 22.21 -0.22 -9.89
CA ASN A 93 22.73 0.35 -11.13
C ASN A 93 24.08 1.05 -10.91
N ARG A 94 24.25 1.74 -9.78
CA ARG A 94 25.51 2.40 -9.42
C ARG A 94 26.63 1.39 -9.23
N GLU A 95 26.35 0.27 -8.56
CA GLU A 95 27.31 -0.84 -8.44
C GLU A 95 27.66 -1.42 -9.81
N LEU A 96 26.65 -1.67 -10.66
CA LEU A 96 26.86 -2.21 -12.00
C LEU A 96 27.73 -1.26 -12.86
N ILE A 97 27.44 0.04 -12.82
CA ILE A 97 28.26 1.07 -13.47
C ILE A 97 29.69 1.06 -12.92
N GLY A 98 29.87 0.87 -11.61
CA GLY A 98 31.20 0.74 -10.99
C GLY A 98 31.98 -0.46 -11.52
N ARG A 99 31.33 -1.62 -11.68
CA ARG A 99 31.92 -2.82 -12.29
C ARG A 99 32.29 -2.57 -13.75
N PHE A 100 31.38 -2.00 -14.54
CA PHE A 100 31.65 -1.69 -15.95
C PHE A 100 32.76 -0.66 -16.14
N ARG A 101 32.87 0.35 -15.26
CA ARG A 101 33.99 1.29 -15.29
C ARG A 101 35.31 0.58 -15.02
N SER A 102 35.34 -0.29 -14.00
CA SER A 102 36.53 -1.06 -13.67
C SER A 102 36.95 -1.98 -14.82
N ASP A 103 35.98 -2.68 -15.43
CA ASP A 103 36.20 -3.52 -16.60
C ASP A 103 36.68 -2.70 -17.80
N TRP A 104 36.11 -1.51 -18.01
CA TRP A 104 36.52 -0.60 -19.07
C TRP A 104 37.97 -0.14 -18.90
N ASP A 105 38.36 0.24 -17.68
CA ASP A 105 39.73 0.64 -17.37
C ASP A 105 40.72 -0.53 -17.58
N LEU A 106 40.33 -1.74 -17.15
CA LEU A 106 41.10 -2.96 -17.39
C LEU A 106 41.26 -3.23 -18.89
N TYR A 107 40.19 -3.13 -19.67
CA TYR A 107 40.23 -3.27 -21.11
C TYR A 107 41.15 -2.23 -21.75
N GLN A 108 40.98 -0.96 -21.41
CA GLN A 108 41.77 0.13 -21.97
C GLN A 108 43.27 0.01 -21.63
N SER A 109 43.61 -0.55 -20.46
CA SER A 109 45.01 -0.82 -20.08
C SER A 109 45.65 -1.99 -20.84
N ARG A 110 44.84 -2.96 -21.31
CA ARG A 110 45.31 -4.22 -21.89
C ARG A 110 45.13 -4.32 -23.40
N VAL A 111 44.32 -3.44 -23.99
CA VAL A 111 44.03 -3.44 -25.42
C VAL A 111 45.33 -3.25 -26.21
N GLN A 112 45.57 -4.15 -27.15
CA GLN A 112 46.76 -4.10 -28.00
C GLN A 112 46.37 -3.50 -29.34
N LYS A 113 47.16 -2.54 -29.83
CA LYS A 113 46.99 -1.93 -31.15
C LYS A 113 48.18 -2.30 -32.03
N ASP A 114 47.92 -2.48 -33.31
CA ASP A 114 48.98 -2.65 -34.30
C ASP A 114 49.64 -1.30 -34.65
N LYS A 115 50.57 -1.33 -35.62
CA LYS A 115 51.28 -0.14 -36.12
C LYS A 115 50.36 0.83 -36.89
N GLU A 116 49.17 0.38 -37.29
CA GLU A 116 48.18 1.12 -38.07
C GLU A 116 47.03 1.64 -37.18
N GLY A 117 47.06 1.33 -35.88
CA GLY A 117 46.05 1.75 -34.90
C GLY A 117 44.86 0.80 -34.78
N ASN A 118 44.83 -0.33 -35.49
CA ASN A 118 43.76 -1.32 -35.38
C ASN A 118 43.89 -2.13 -34.09
N ILE A 119 42.76 -2.46 -33.47
CA ILE A 119 42.71 -3.25 -32.24
C ILE A 119 42.94 -4.73 -32.58
N LEU A 120 43.96 -5.32 -31.97
CA LEU A 120 44.35 -6.71 -32.17
C LEU A 120 43.69 -7.61 -31.13
N ASN A 121 42.73 -8.45 -31.48
CA ASN A 121 42.03 -9.32 -30.53
C ASN A 121 42.75 -10.67 -30.34
N PRO A 122 43.66 -10.83 -29.35
CA PRO A 122 44.44 -12.04 -29.20
C PRO A 122 43.63 -13.01 -28.32
N ILE A 123 42.72 -13.75 -28.94
CA ILE A 123 41.91 -14.74 -28.26
C ILE A 123 42.78 -15.93 -27.87
N THR A 124 42.73 -16.32 -26.60
CA THR A 124 43.35 -17.56 -26.10
C THR A 124 42.24 -18.57 -25.82
N LEU A 125 42.18 -19.68 -26.56
CA LEU A 125 41.21 -20.76 -26.30
C LEU A 125 41.91 -21.96 -25.66
N LYS A 126 41.20 -22.65 -24.77
CA LYS A 126 41.70 -23.89 -24.17
C LYS A 126 41.87 -24.96 -25.25
N GLY A 127 43.08 -25.47 -25.41
CA GLY A 127 43.43 -26.51 -26.38
C GLY A 127 43.75 -26.03 -27.79
N VAL A 128 43.91 -24.72 -28.02
CA VAL A 128 44.45 -24.17 -29.27
C VAL A 128 45.67 -23.33 -28.97
N GLU A 129 46.85 -23.83 -29.35
CA GLU A 129 48.10 -23.08 -29.28
C GLU A 129 48.33 -22.36 -30.62
N GLY A 130 48.25 -21.03 -30.59
CA GLY A 130 48.52 -20.18 -31.76
C GLY A 130 47.52 -19.04 -31.94
N ARG A 131 47.90 -18.05 -32.76
CA ARG A 131 47.08 -16.86 -33.08
C ARG A 131 46.36 -16.98 -34.42
N ASP A 132 46.29 -18.18 -35.00
CA ASP A 132 45.72 -18.42 -36.32
C ASP A 132 44.18 -18.29 -36.30
N PRO A 133 43.59 -17.31 -37.01
CA PRO A 133 42.14 -17.09 -36.98
C PRO A 133 41.34 -18.30 -37.43
N LYS A 134 41.85 -19.08 -38.41
CA LYS A 134 41.19 -20.27 -38.93
C LYS A 134 41.06 -21.39 -37.90
N ARG A 135 42.10 -21.60 -37.07
CA ARG A 135 42.09 -22.63 -36.02
C ARG A 135 41.16 -22.25 -34.87
N ILE A 136 41.17 -20.98 -34.49
CA ILE A 136 40.27 -20.43 -33.47
C ILE A 136 38.82 -20.56 -33.94
N ALA A 137 38.52 -20.17 -35.18
CA ALA A 137 37.18 -20.30 -35.75
C ALA A 137 36.70 -21.77 -35.77
N ALA A 138 37.53 -22.69 -36.26
CA ALA A 138 37.21 -24.11 -36.26
C ALA A 138 36.92 -24.64 -34.85
N LYS A 139 37.68 -24.20 -33.84
CA LYS A 139 37.45 -24.60 -32.45
C LYS A 139 36.17 -24.00 -31.86
N LEU A 140 35.84 -22.75 -32.17
CA LEU A 140 34.58 -22.14 -31.75
C LEU A 140 33.38 -22.83 -32.38
N THR A 141 33.45 -23.22 -33.65
CA THR A 141 32.42 -24.03 -34.31
C THR A 141 32.27 -25.38 -33.64
N GLU A 142 33.37 -26.07 -33.32
CA GLU A 142 33.33 -27.34 -32.59
C GLU A 142 32.65 -27.16 -31.21
N ILE A 143 33.01 -26.11 -30.47
CA ILE A 143 32.38 -25.81 -29.17
C ILE A 143 30.90 -25.49 -29.37
N ASN A 144 30.52 -24.75 -30.41
CA ASN A 144 29.13 -24.43 -30.68
C ASN A 144 28.27 -25.66 -30.98
N GLU A 145 28.83 -26.68 -31.63
CA GLU A 145 28.12 -27.92 -31.94
C GLU A 145 28.09 -28.90 -30.77
N LYS A 146 29.17 -28.97 -29.98
CA LYS A 146 29.35 -29.99 -28.93
C LYS A 146 29.02 -29.52 -27.51
N ALA A 147 29.03 -28.22 -27.24
CA ALA A 147 28.79 -27.71 -25.89
C ALA A 147 27.33 -27.95 -25.48
N ARG A 148 27.16 -28.63 -24.35
CA ARG A 148 25.88 -28.82 -23.66
C ARG A 148 26.07 -28.44 -22.21
N THR A 149 25.95 -27.16 -21.95
CA THR A 149 26.27 -26.59 -20.63
C THR A 149 25.11 -26.65 -19.64
N GLN A 150 23.94 -27.15 -20.05
CA GLN A 150 22.75 -27.27 -19.21
C GLN A 150 22.35 -25.94 -18.53
N GLY A 151 22.66 -24.81 -19.17
CA GLY A 151 22.38 -23.47 -18.65
C GLY A 151 23.51 -22.85 -17.81
N GLU A 152 24.59 -23.57 -17.52
CA GLU A 152 25.75 -23.03 -16.81
C GLU A 152 26.74 -22.35 -17.77
N TYR A 153 27.57 -21.46 -17.24
CA TYR A 153 28.63 -20.78 -17.98
C TYR A 153 29.94 -21.58 -17.92
N PHE A 154 30.42 -22.04 -19.07
CA PHE A 154 31.70 -22.75 -19.18
C PHE A 154 32.77 -21.84 -19.78
N SER A 155 33.88 -21.64 -19.05
CA SER A 155 35.03 -20.89 -19.56
C SER A 155 35.76 -21.67 -20.66
N ILE A 156 35.77 -21.13 -21.87
CA ILE A 156 36.41 -21.69 -23.07
C ILE A 156 37.76 -21.03 -23.39
N GLY A 157 38.03 -19.87 -22.80
CA GLY A 157 39.24 -19.11 -23.09
C GLY A 157 39.31 -17.78 -22.35
N SER A 158 40.26 -16.94 -22.78
CA SER A 158 40.38 -15.57 -22.31
C SER A 158 40.79 -14.59 -23.41
N LEU A 159 40.34 -13.34 -23.31
CA LEU A 159 40.73 -12.23 -24.17
C LEU A 159 41.02 -11.01 -23.28
N TYR A 160 42.22 -10.46 -23.34
CA TYR A 160 42.67 -9.36 -22.46
C TYR A 160 42.45 -9.64 -20.95
N GLY A 161 42.49 -10.92 -20.55
CA GLY A 161 42.22 -11.37 -19.19
C GLY A 161 40.74 -11.37 -18.78
N PHE A 162 39.82 -11.12 -19.72
CA PHE A 162 38.39 -11.43 -19.56
C PHE A 162 38.14 -12.88 -19.96
N ASN A 163 37.32 -13.59 -19.18
CA ASN A 163 36.96 -14.96 -19.49
C ASN A 163 35.95 -15.00 -20.64
N LEU A 164 36.27 -15.78 -21.67
CA LEU A 164 35.32 -16.16 -22.71
C LEU A 164 34.54 -17.36 -22.20
N VAL A 165 33.22 -17.28 -22.18
CA VAL A 165 32.34 -18.31 -21.65
C VAL A 165 31.34 -18.76 -22.71
N VAL A 166 30.87 -19.99 -22.64
CA VAL A 166 29.76 -20.48 -23.46
C VAL A 166 28.63 -20.95 -22.55
N LYS A 167 27.38 -20.67 -22.93
CA LYS A 167 26.16 -21.12 -22.27
C LYS A 167 25.16 -21.63 -23.29
N THR A 168 24.66 -22.84 -23.08
CA THR A 168 23.56 -23.43 -23.84
C THR A 168 22.24 -22.91 -23.28
N GLU A 169 21.46 -22.23 -24.11
CA GLU A 169 20.09 -21.82 -23.79
C GLU A 169 19.12 -22.68 -24.59
N SER A 170 18.21 -23.36 -23.88
CA SER A 170 17.10 -24.11 -24.48
C SER A 170 15.91 -23.17 -24.69
N SER A 171 15.52 -22.95 -25.94
CA SER A 171 14.38 -22.14 -26.32
C SER A 171 13.19 -23.03 -26.64
N SER A 172 12.21 -23.09 -25.75
CA SER A 172 10.95 -23.85 -25.91
C SER A 172 9.91 -23.03 -26.70
N LYS A 173 10.31 -22.45 -27.84
CA LYS A 173 9.45 -21.51 -28.59
C LYS A 173 8.57 -22.18 -29.64
N ASP A 174 8.87 -23.43 -29.97
CA ASP A 174 8.04 -24.32 -30.79
C ASP A 174 8.06 -25.72 -30.16
N LEU A 175 7.24 -26.64 -30.65
CA LEU A 175 7.08 -28.02 -30.16
C LEU A 175 8.37 -28.88 -30.18
N PHE A 176 9.53 -28.27 -30.42
CA PHE A 176 10.88 -28.81 -30.46
C PHE A 176 11.80 -28.00 -29.54
N ASP A 177 12.57 -28.69 -28.71
CA ASP A 177 13.64 -28.07 -27.92
C ASP A 177 14.80 -27.65 -28.83
N LEU A 178 14.88 -26.35 -29.12
CA LEU A 178 16.03 -25.78 -29.83
C LEU A 178 17.07 -25.31 -28.81
N SER A 179 18.16 -26.06 -28.68
CA SER A 179 19.33 -25.65 -27.90
C SER A 179 20.27 -24.80 -28.75
N GLN A 180 20.53 -23.56 -28.34
CA GLN A 180 21.52 -22.69 -28.98
C GLN A 180 22.62 -22.32 -27.99
N ASN A 181 23.87 -22.36 -28.43
CA ASN A 181 25.00 -21.91 -27.63
C ASN A 181 25.23 -20.40 -27.81
N LYS A 182 25.32 -19.69 -26.69
CA LYS A 182 25.67 -18.28 -26.59
C LYS A 182 27.10 -18.17 -26.07
N PHE A 183 27.91 -17.36 -26.74
CA PHE A 183 29.30 -17.07 -26.41
C PHE A 183 29.42 -15.66 -25.81
#